data_AF-A0A8X7C7A3-F1
#
_entry.id   AF-A0A8X7C7A3-F1
#
_cell.length_a   1.000
_cell.length_b   1.000
_cell.length_c   1.000
_cell.angle_alpha   90.00
_cell.angle_beta   90.00
_cell.angle_gamma   90.00
#
_symmetry.space_group_name_H-M   'P 1'
#
loop_
_entity.id
_entity.type
_entity.pdbx_description
1 polymer ?
#
loop_
_entity_poly.entity_id
_entity_poly.type
_entity_poly.pdbx_seq_one_letter_code
_entity_poly.pdbx_strand_id
1 'polypeptide(L)'
;MKNFHPLQRSLIHGDDCLDSARDWCQIDVTSPLPSHTKFPFTGNPGIKVCLKNSGDPLEYFNLLFNDEMFSFNVEETNRYAESFFENTELTPASRALK
;
A
#
# COMPACT_ATOMS: atom_id res chain seq x y z
N MET A 1 -5.46 12.13 -43.51
CA MET A 1 -4.27 12.39 -42.67
C MET A 1 -4.75 12.74 -41.27
N LYS A 2 -4.36 11.94 -40.26
CA LYS A 2 -4.69 12.18 -38.85
C LYS A 2 -3.61 13.10 -38.29
N ASN A 3 -3.95 14.36 -38.01
CA ASN A 3 -3.04 15.26 -37.32
C ASN A 3 -3.25 15.07 -35.81
N PHE A 4 -2.24 14.49 -35.16
CA PHE A 4 -2.11 14.47 -33.70
C PHE A 4 -1.56 15.81 -33.25
N HIS A 5 -2.22 16.45 -32.28
CA HIS A 5 -1.60 17.48 -31.45
C HIS A 5 -1.65 17.06 -29.98
N PRO A 6 -0.63 17.43 -29.18
CA PRO A 6 -0.30 16.77 -27.93
C PRO A 6 -1.17 17.26 -26.77
N LEU A 7 -1.49 16.35 -25.84
CA LEU A 7 -2.10 16.69 -24.57
C LEU A 7 -1.13 17.57 -23.76
N GLN A 8 -1.46 18.85 -23.60
CA GLN A 8 -0.76 19.71 -22.65
C GLN A 8 -1.02 19.18 -21.23
N ARG A 9 0.06 18.72 -20.60
CA ARG A 9 0.19 18.50 -19.16
C ARG A 9 -0.08 19.83 -18.46
N SER A 10 -1.30 20.05 -17.98
CA SER A 10 -1.56 21.12 -17.02
C SER A 10 -1.02 20.67 -15.67
N LEU A 11 -0.13 21.51 -15.14
CA LEU A 11 0.58 21.36 -13.89
C LEU A 11 -0.42 21.28 -12.73
N ILE A 12 -0.38 20.20 -11.95
CA ILE A 12 -1.02 20.14 -10.63
C ILE A 12 -0.25 21.08 -9.71
N HIS A 13 -0.86 22.22 -9.36
CA HIS A 13 -0.34 23.12 -8.35
C HIS A 13 -1.46 23.64 -7.46
N GLY A 14 -1.34 23.33 -6.17
CA GLY A 14 -1.93 24.12 -5.08
C GLY A 14 -3.20 23.51 -4.47
N ASP A 15 -3.02 22.80 -3.36
CA ASP A 15 -3.95 22.72 -2.22
C ASP A 15 -5.45 22.75 -2.55
N ASP A 16 -5.97 21.66 -3.13
CA ASP A 16 -7.40 21.41 -3.13
C ASP A 16 -7.86 21.15 -1.68
N CYS A 17 -8.54 22.13 -1.11
CA CYS A 17 -9.12 22.06 0.22
C CYS A 17 -10.05 20.83 0.34
N LEU A 18 -9.62 19.82 1.10
CA LEU A 18 -10.39 18.60 1.36
C LEU A 18 -11.69 18.85 2.13
N ASP A 19 -11.99 20.09 2.52
CA ASP A 19 -13.22 20.45 3.22
C ASP A 19 -14.46 20.13 2.39
N SER A 20 -14.37 20.23 1.06
CA SER A 20 -15.47 19.83 0.15
C SER A 20 -15.79 18.33 0.18
N ALA A 21 -14.85 17.47 0.58
CA ALA A 21 -15.08 16.03 0.68
C ALA A 21 -15.93 15.64 1.92
N ARG A 22 -16.20 16.59 2.82
CA ARG A 22 -16.95 16.41 4.07
C ARG A 22 -18.37 16.98 4.01
N ASP A 23 -18.87 17.34 2.84
CA ASP A 23 -20.27 17.72 2.66
C ASP A 23 -21.15 16.47 2.72
N TRP A 24 -21.71 16.22 3.91
CA TRP A 24 -22.73 15.20 4.13
C TRP A 24 -24.09 15.72 3.68
N CYS A 25 -24.71 15.08 2.70
CA CYS A 25 -26.09 15.39 2.31
C CYS A 25 -27.09 14.51 3.07
N GLN A 26 -28.22 15.09 3.47
CA GLN A 26 -29.32 14.34 4.07
C GLN A 26 -29.98 13.47 3.00
N ILE A 27 -30.02 12.16 3.23
CA ILE A 27 -30.63 11.21 2.29
C ILE A 27 -32.15 11.25 2.49
N ASP A 28 -32.87 11.72 1.48
CA ASP A 28 -34.32 11.55 1.40
C ASP A 28 -34.62 10.14 0.88
N VAL A 29 -35.11 9.26 1.76
CA VAL A 29 -35.41 7.85 1.47
C VAL A 29 -36.60 7.71 0.51
N THR A 30 -37.40 8.77 0.33
CA THR A 30 -38.54 8.79 -0.59
C THR A 30 -38.17 9.22 -2.01
N SER A 31 -37.01 9.84 -2.17
CA SER A 31 -36.45 10.19 -3.46
C SER A 31 -35.67 9.00 -4.03
N PRO A 32 -35.93 8.56 -5.28
CA PRO A 32 -35.10 7.55 -5.90
C PRO A 32 -33.67 8.08 -6.00
N LEU A 33 -32.76 7.47 -5.24
CA LEU A 33 -31.32 7.78 -5.31
C LEU A 33 -30.92 7.77 -6.80
N PRO A 34 -30.18 8.79 -7.28
CA PRO A 34 -29.57 8.72 -8.60
C PRO A 34 -28.83 7.39 -8.68
N SER A 35 -29.19 6.54 -9.64
CA SER A 35 -28.55 5.22 -9.82
C SER A 35 -27.06 5.42 -9.67
N HIS A 36 -26.48 4.85 -8.60
CA HIS A 36 -25.05 4.96 -8.33
C HIS A 36 -24.33 4.73 -9.66
N THR A 37 -23.48 5.66 -10.06
CA THR A 37 -22.68 5.51 -11.28
C THR A 37 -21.90 4.22 -11.10
N LYS A 38 -22.39 3.15 -11.74
CA LYS A 38 -21.70 1.87 -11.77
C LYS A 38 -20.49 2.14 -12.63
N PHE A 39 -19.39 2.56 -12.04
CA PHE A 39 -18.13 2.60 -12.74
C PHE A 39 -17.78 1.14 -13.05
N PRO A 40 -17.90 0.69 -14.30
CA PRO A 40 -17.47 -0.65 -14.61
C PRO A 40 -15.97 -0.69 -14.36
N PHE A 41 -15.50 -1.68 -13.60
CA PHE A 41 -14.07 -1.96 -13.58
C PHE A 41 -13.68 -2.41 -15.00
N THR A 42 -13.09 -1.50 -15.77
CA THR A 42 -12.65 -1.74 -17.17
C THR A 42 -11.26 -2.39 -17.24
N GLY A 43 -10.60 -2.57 -16.09
CA GLY A 43 -9.34 -3.27 -16.03
C GLY A 43 -9.54 -4.76 -16.22
N ASN A 44 -8.64 -5.40 -16.98
CA ASN A 44 -8.54 -6.85 -17.01
C ASN A 44 -8.28 -7.35 -15.58
N PRO A 45 -9.19 -8.13 -14.98
CA PRO A 45 -8.98 -8.69 -13.66
C PRO A 45 -7.88 -9.74 -13.72
N GLY A 46 -7.04 -9.78 -12.69
CA GLY A 46 -5.98 -10.78 -12.56
C GLY A 46 -4.61 -10.19 -12.22
N ILE A 47 -3.67 -11.10 -12.02
CA ILE A 47 -2.27 -10.78 -11.75
C ILE A 47 -1.64 -10.11 -12.97
N LYS A 48 -1.04 -8.94 -12.78
CA LYS A 48 -0.42 -8.14 -13.87
C LYS A 48 1.09 -8.36 -13.99
N VAL A 49 1.67 -9.11 -13.07
CA VAL A 49 3.11 -9.41 -13.04
C VAL A 49 3.37 -10.77 -13.67
N CYS A 50 4.53 -10.92 -14.30
CA CYS A 50 4.94 -12.18 -14.87
C CYS A 50 5.54 -13.06 -13.77
N LEU A 51 4.92 -14.21 -13.53
CA LEU A 51 5.45 -15.25 -12.66
C LEU A 51 6.32 -16.20 -13.51
N LYS A 52 7.50 -16.58 -13.01
CA LYS A 52 8.33 -17.61 -13.65
C LYS A 52 7.69 -18.99 -13.50
N ASN A 53 7.00 -19.24 -12.39
CA ASN A 53 6.24 -20.47 -12.15
C ASN A 53 4.91 -20.17 -11.42
N SER A 54 3.83 -20.08 -12.17
CA SER A 54 2.48 -19.88 -11.61
C SER A 54 1.94 -21.06 -10.81
N GLY A 55 2.58 -22.24 -10.88
CA GLY A 55 2.25 -23.39 -10.05
C GLY A 55 2.95 -23.38 -8.68
N ASP A 56 3.89 -22.46 -8.46
CA ASP A 56 4.63 -22.34 -7.21
C ASP A 56 4.02 -21.26 -6.30
N PRO A 57 3.44 -21.61 -5.15
CA PRO A 57 2.90 -20.65 -4.20
C PRO A 57 3.92 -19.63 -3.69
N LEU A 58 5.22 -19.97 -3.66
CA LEU A 58 6.27 -19.06 -3.19
C LEU A 58 6.43 -17.86 -4.12
N GLU A 59 6.18 -18.01 -5.42
CA GLU A 59 6.26 -16.89 -6.35
C GLU A 59 5.24 -15.79 -6.03
N TYR A 60 4.04 -16.16 -5.58
CA TYR A 60 3.02 -15.20 -5.16
C TYR A 60 3.38 -14.52 -3.84
N PHE A 61 3.94 -15.27 -2.90
CA PHE A 61 4.41 -14.74 -1.62
C PHE A 61 5.49 -13.66 -1.84
N ASN A 62 6.45 -13.94 -2.72
CA ASN A 62 7.55 -13.04 -3.02
C ASN A 62 7.13 -11.74 -3.73
N LEU A 63 5.90 -11.64 -4.25
CA LEU A 63 5.36 -10.37 -4.78
C LEU A 63 5.13 -9.34 -3.69
N LEU A 64 4.81 -9.80 -2.48
CA LEU A 64 4.50 -8.96 -1.33
C LEU A 64 5.68 -8.92 -0.34
N PHE A 65 6.40 -10.04 -0.22
CA PHE A 65 7.50 -10.24 0.72
C PHE A 65 8.80 -10.36 -0.06
N ASN A 66 9.44 -9.22 -0.36
CA ASN A 66 10.68 -9.17 -1.12
C ASN A 66 11.91 -9.09 -0.21
N ASP A 67 13.10 -9.30 -0.80
CA ASP A 67 14.37 -9.31 -0.09
C ASP A 67 14.65 -7.97 0.62
N GLU A 68 14.18 -6.86 0.07
CA GLU A 68 14.30 -5.54 0.70
C GLU A 68 13.52 -5.48 2.02
N MET A 69 12.28 -5.98 2.02
CA MET A 69 11.44 -6.05 3.21
C MET A 69 12.03 -6.98 4.28
N PHE A 70 12.57 -8.13 3.86
CA PHE A 70 13.28 -9.01 4.78
C PHE A 70 14.56 -8.37 5.34
N SER A 71 15.34 -7.72 4.49
CA SER A 71 16.57 -7.03 4.91
C SER A 71 16.26 -5.94 5.93
N PHE A 72 15.22 -5.13 5.68
CA PHE A 72 14.75 -4.14 6.64
C PHE A 72 14.37 -4.77 7.99
N ASN A 73 13.61 -5.86 8.00
CA ASN A 73 13.26 -6.54 9.25
C ASN A 73 14.50 -7.06 10.00
N VAL A 74 15.44 -7.66 9.28
CA VAL A 74 16.69 -8.17 9.88
C VAL A 74 17.49 -7.03 10.51
N GLU A 75 17.66 -5.92 9.78
CA GLU A 75 18.36 -4.74 10.29
C GLU A 75 17.67 -4.13 11.51
N GLU A 76 16.34 -3.95 11.45
CA GLU A 76 15.56 -3.36 12.53
C GLU A 76 15.57 -4.22 13.79
N THR A 77 15.37 -5.53 13.63
CA THR A 77 15.32 -6.47 14.77
C THR A 77 16.68 -6.62 15.43
N ASN A 78 17.77 -6.67 14.65
CA ASN A 78 19.12 -6.69 15.20
C ASN A 78 19.44 -5.38 15.91
N ARG A 79 19.14 -4.22 15.31
CA ARG A 79 19.35 -2.91 15.94
C ARG A 79 18.58 -2.79 17.26
N TYR A 80 17.34 -3.28 17.30
CA TYR A 80 16.58 -3.33 18.54
C TYR A 80 17.22 -4.23 19.58
N ALA A 81 17.67 -5.44 19.19
CA ALA A 81 18.33 -6.36 20.11
C ALA A 81 19.60 -5.74 20.72
N GLU A 82 20.45 -5.12 19.89
CA GLU A 82 21.65 -4.40 20.33
C GLU A 82 21.29 -3.30 21.32
N SER A 83 20.36 -2.41 20.96
CA SER A 83 19.90 -1.33 21.83
C SER A 83 19.30 -1.86 23.15
N PHE A 84 18.56 -2.96 23.11
CA PHE A 84 17.95 -3.56 24.29
C PHE A 84 19.03 -4.10 25.24
N PHE A 85 20.07 -4.78 24.73
CA PHE A 85 21.16 -5.28 25.56
C PHE A 85 22.02 -4.17 26.15
N GLU A 86 22.21 -3.06 25.44
CA GLU A 86 22.97 -1.91 25.95
C GLU A 86 22.22 -1.15 27.04
N ASN A 87 20.90 -1.02 26.94
CA ASN A 87 20.10 -0.15 27.80
C ASN A 87 19.36 -0.89 28.93
N THR A 88 19.50 -2.20 29.04
CA THR A 88 18.80 -3.00 30.05
C THR A 88 19.79 -3.57 31.07
N GLU A 89 19.60 -3.25 32.35
CA GLU A 89 20.23 -3.94 33.48
C GLU A 89 19.67 -5.37 33.56
N LEU A 90 20.35 -6.32 32.92
CA LEU A 90 19.95 -7.71 32.95
C LEU A 90 20.15 -8.27 34.37
N THR A 91 19.06 -8.63 35.03
CA THR A 91 19.15 -9.37 36.30
C THR A 91 19.78 -10.75 36.07
N PRO A 92 20.47 -11.35 37.05
CA PRO A 92 21.06 -12.69 36.92
C PRO A 92 20.06 -13.81 36.57
N ALA A 93 18.76 -13.57 36.78
CA ALA A 93 17.68 -14.48 36.41
C ALA A 93 17.24 -14.35 34.94
N SER A 94 17.48 -13.21 34.30
CA SER A 94 17.25 -12.96 32.87
C SER A 94 18.46 -13.43 32.07
N ARG A 95 18.65 -14.75 31.96
CA ARG A 95 19.69 -15.30 31.08
C ARG A 95 19.22 -15.27 29.63
N ALA A 96 19.88 -14.48 28.79
CA ALA A 96 20.34 -15.00 27.51
C ALA A 96 21.70 -15.68 27.80
N LEU A 97 21.72 -17.01 27.85
CA LEU A 97 22.97 -17.76 27.99
C LEU A 97 23.80 -17.54 26.72
N LYS A 98 25.06 -17.12 26.92
CA LYS A 98 26.11 -17.04 25.89
C LYS A 98 26.33 -18.36 25.17
#